data_AF-A0A957X238-F1
#
_entry.id   AF-A0A957X238-F1
#
_cell.length_a   1.000
_cell.length_b   1.000
_cell.length_c   1.000
_cell.angle_alpha   90.00
_cell.angle_beta   90.00
_cell.angle_gamma   90.00
#
_symmetry.space_group_name_H-M   'P 1'
#
loop_
_entity.id
_entity.type
_entity.pdbx_description
1 polymer ?
#
loop_
_entity_poly.entity_id
_entity_poly.type
_entity_poly.pdbx_seq_one_letter_code
_entity_poly.pdbx_strand_id
1 'polypeptide(L)'
;SSNDGSGEAEIYGILQSFPANLIGNWNVGGITFAADSATEFKQREGVFAVGSTVKVHFGTDGNGVHRAREIETRFANDDNGRDDDGNGSFEGAEGHAYGAIDAIPGNQIGLWRIGGIEYNVSNSTVLAENDGTFAVGKQVKVEYYLDGNGGRIARKIETTSETGGVTAPTRFKLFGFVSQMPANGFVGTWVVDNIIFSADGNSQFKENNGLFGLGAYVAVEYTVQNGTNQVHEIETHVPPGAGPNLAAGRIDDKGGQLVAAAQLLATWTIAGTSYTVTPATDLNDFTGALNVGDTAVVNSYLDGNGNRVATQIRGITLDEIRYVPIVQN
;
A
#
# COMPACT_ATOMS: atom_id res chain seq x y z
N SER A 1 35.95 -14.96 -25.45
CA SER A 1 34.85 -15.49 -24.62
C SER A 1 33.96 -14.33 -24.25
N SER A 2 32.74 -14.28 -24.78
CA SER A 2 31.77 -13.22 -24.47
C SER A 2 31.18 -13.44 -23.08
N ASN A 3 31.08 -12.35 -22.35
CA ASN A 3 30.65 -12.23 -20.97
C ASN A 3 29.20 -11.75 -20.98
N ASP A 4 28.22 -12.65 -21.06
CA ASP A 4 26.79 -12.31 -21.03
C ASP A 4 26.24 -12.49 -19.61
N GLY A 5 26.40 -11.46 -18.78
CA GLY A 5 25.65 -11.34 -17.54
C GLY A 5 24.19 -11.05 -17.85
N SER A 6 23.35 -12.09 -17.98
CA SER A 6 21.90 -11.88 -18.01
C SER A 6 21.45 -11.46 -16.60
N GLY A 7 21.10 -10.19 -16.43
CA GLY A 7 20.54 -9.70 -15.16
C GLY A 7 19.31 -10.52 -14.79
N GLU A 8 19.35 -11.14 -13.61
CA GLU A 8 18.22 -11.83 -13.01
C GLU A 8 17.43 -10.82 -12.19
N ALA A 9 16.11 -10.82 -12.38
CA ALA A 9 15.19 -9.92 -11.71
C ALA A 9 14.06 -10.71 -11.07
N GLU A 10 13.50 -10.14 -10.02
CA GLU A 10 12.38 -10.68 -9.27
C GLU A 10 11.28 -9.61 -9.22
N ILE A 11 10.04 -10.05 -9.40
CA ILE A 11 8.86 -9.20 -9.27
C ILE A 11 7.73 -9.98 -8.63
N TYR A 12 6.81 -9.29 -7.98
CA TYR A 12 5.55 -9.86 -7.58
C TYR A 12 4.42 -9.08 -8.26
N GLY A 13 3.24 -9.66 -8.37
CA GLY A 13 2.09 -8.96 -8.95
C GLY A 13 0.84 -9.81 -9.04
N ILE A 14 -0.27 -9.14 -9.33
CA ILE A 14 -1.56 -9.82 -9.53
C ILE A 14 -1.50 -10.64 -10.81
N LEU A 15 -1.83 -11.92 -10.70
CA LEU A 15 -1.98 -12.82 -11.84
C LEU A 15 -3.25 -12.46 -12.61
N GLN A 16 -3.11 -11.95 -13.82
CA GLN A 16 -4.25 -11.54 -14.65
C GLN A 16 -4.67 -12.60 -15.64
N SER A 17 -3.71 -13.37 -16.15
CA SER A 17 -3.97 -14.49 -17.04
C SER A 17 -2.78 -15.44 -17.07
N PHE A 18 -3.04 -16.72 -17.24
CA PHE A 18 -2.01 -17.71 -17.49
C PHE A 18 -2.56 -18.87 -18.33
N PRO A 19 -1.69 -19.63 -19.02
CA PRO A 19 -2.10 -20.80 -19.78
C PRO A 19 -2.52 -21.93 -18.84
N ALA A 20 -3.58 -22.68 -19.19
CA ALA A 20 -4.08 -23.78 -18.37
C ALA A 20 -3.04 -24.90 -18.12
N ASN A 21 -2.09 -25.07 -19.04
CA ASN A 21 -0.97 -26.01 -18.93
C ASN A 21 0.30 -25.37 -18.33
N LEU A 22 0.21 -24.15 -17.80
CA LEU A 22 1.29 -23.33 -17.23
C LEU A 22 2.38 -22.88 -18.23
N ILE A 23 2.40 -23.40 -19.45
CA ILE A 23 3.42 -23.09 -20.46
C ILE A 23 2.88 -22.06 -21.46
N GLY A 24 3.60 -20.95 -21.63
CA GLY A 24 3.22 -19.84 -22.48
C GLY A 24 3.25 -18.50 -21.73
N ASN A 25 2.47 -17.54 -22.19
CA ASN A 25 2.50 -16.19 -21.65
C ASN A 25 1.68 -16.08 -20.36
N TRP A 26 2.35 -15.67 -19.28
CA TRP A 26 1.77 -15.25 -18.02
C TRP A 26 1.69 -13.73 -17.99
N ASN A 27 0.53 -13.18 -17.64
CA ASN A 27 0.38 -11.74 -17.44
C ASN A 27 0.25 -11.48 -15.94
N VAL A 28 1.26 -10.82 -15.38
CA VAL A 28 1.43 -10.58 -13.95
C VAL A 28 1.73 -9.10 -13.73
N GLY A 29 0.87 -8.41 -12.98
CA GLY A 29 1.07 -6.99 -12.67
C GLY A 29 1.09 -6.07 -13.90
N GLY A 30 0.51 -6.48 -15.02
CA GLY A 30 0.51 -5.79 -16.31
C GLY A 30 1.69 -6.18 -17.22
N ILE A 31 2.65 -6.95 -16.71
CA ILE A 31 3.85 -7.37 -17.44
C ILE A 31 3.66 -8.80 -17.95
N THR A 32 4.12 -9.04 -19.19
CA THR A 32 4.04 -10.37 -19.81
C THR A 32 5.35 -11.13 -19.63
N PHE A 33 5.26 -12.32 -19.05
CA PHE A 33 6.36 -13.26 -18.85
C PHE A 33 6.14 -14.53 -19.68
N ALA A 34 7.15 -14.94 -20.42
CA ALA A 34 7.15 -16.22 -21.13
C ALA A 34 7.63 -17.32 -20.17
N ALA A 35 6.75 -18.26 -19.85
CA ALA A 35 7.08 -19.47 -19.10
C ALA A 35 7.22 -20.66 -20.05
N ASP A 36 8.24 -21.49 -19.84
CA ASP A 36 8.52 -22.68 -20.63
C ASP A 36 8.77 -23.90 -19.75
N SER A 37 9.14 -25.03 -20.35
CA SER A 37 9.32 -26.29 -19.62
C SER A 37 10.43 -26.25 -18.57
N ALA A 38 11.30 -25.23 -18.60
CA ALA A 38 12.35 -25.01 -17.61
C ALA A 38 11.89 -24.07 -16.48
N THR A 39 10.72 -23.43 -16.59
CA THR A 39 10.15 -22.61 -15.52
C THR A 39 9.69 -23.49 -14.36
N GLU A 40 10.13 -23.16 -13.15
CA GLU A 40 9.67 -23.80 -11.91
C GLU A 40 8.34 -23.19 -11.46
N PHE A 41 7.33 -24.00 -11.15
CA PHE A 41 6.03 -23.54 -10.69
C PHE A 41 5.78 -24.00 -9.25
N LYS A 42 5.57 -23.05 -8.33
CA LYS A 42 5.37 -23.31 -6.90
C LYS A 42 4.01 -22.80 -6.45
N GLN A 43 3.16 -23.68 -5.93
CA GLN A 43 1.84 -23.32 -5.41
C GLN A 43 1.86 -23.36 -3.86
N ARG A 44 2.69 -22.52 -3.23
CA ARG A 44 2.94 -22.59 -1.78
C ARG A 44 1.78 -22.03 -0.95
N GLU A 45 1.21 -20.92 -1.39
CA GLU A 45 0.17 -20.18 -0.67
C GLU A 45 -1.17 -20.24 -1.44
N GLY A 46 -1.46 -21.37 -2.08
CA GLY A 46 -2.69 -21.62 -2.83
C GLY A 46 -2.48 -21.90 -4.33
N VAL A 47 -3.58 -22.12 -5.05
CA VAL A 47 -3.52 -22.40 -6.49
C VAL A 47 -3.28 -21.16 -7.33
N PHE A 48 -2.69 -21.32 -8.52
CA PHE A 48 -2.68 -20.23 -9.49
C PHE A 48 -4.12 -19.93 -9.89
N ALA A 49 -4.61 -18.75 -9.52
CA ALA A 49 -5.90 -18.24 -9.94
C ALA A 49 -5.75 -16.79 -10.38
N VAL A 50 -6.58 -16.38 -11.34
CA VAL A 50 -6.62 -14.97 -11.73
C VAL A 50 -7.06 -14.14 -10.52
N GLY A 51 -6.36 -13.05 -10.23
CA GLY A 51 -6.53 -12.24 -9.03
C GLY A 51 -5.54 -12.57 -7.90
N SER A 52 -4.96 -13.78 -7.87
CA SER A 52 -3.95 -14.16 -6.88
C SER A 52 -2.66 -13.36 -7.08
N THR A 53 -1.95 -13.09 -6.00
CA THR A 53 -0.61 -12.50 -6.12
C THR A 53 0.42 -13.60 -6.29
N VAL A 54 1.23 -13.47 -7.34
CA VAL A 54 2.33 -14.38 -7.65
C VAL A 54 3.66 -13.64 -7.65
N LYS A 55 4.72 -14.37 -7.35
CA LYS A 55 6.11 -13.98 -7.49
C LYS A 55 6.66 -14.58 -8.78
N VAL A 56 7.43 -13.81 -9.55
CA VAL A 56 8.09 -14.24 -10.77
C VAL A 56 9.57 -13.90 -10.69
N HIS A 57 10.42 -14.91 -10.79
CA HIS A 57 11.84 -14.74 -11.10
C HIS A 57 12.02 -14.82 -12.61
N PHE A 58 12.72 -13.86 -13.22
CA PHE A 58 12.87 -13.81 -14.66
C PHE A 58 14.22 -13.23 -15.10
N GLY A 59 14.62 -13.57 -16.32
CA GLY A 59 15.67 -12.85 -17.05
C GLY A 59 15.06 -12.22 -18.30
N THR A 60 15.60 -11.09 -18.77
CA THR A 60 15.17 -10.50 -20.04
C THR A 60 16.16 -10.87 -21.13
N ASP A 61 15.67 -11.47 -22.22
CA ASP A 61 16.53 -11.84 -23.34
C ASP A 61 16.87 -10.65 -24.26
N GLY A 62 17.78 -10.86 -25.22
CA GLY A 62 18.24 -9.81 -26.14
C GLY A 62 17.16 -9.24 -27.07
N ASN A 63 15.97 -9.85 -27.10
CA ASN A 63 14.80 -9.36 -27.84
C ASN A 63 13.80 -8.62 -26.94
N GLY A 64 14.13 -8.41 -25.66
CA GLY A 64 13.27 -7.75 -24.69
C GLY A 64 12.17 -8.64 -24.10
N VAL A 65 12.25 -9.97 -24.28
CA VAL A 65 11.25 -10.90 -23.70
C VAL A 65 11.63 -11.25 -22.28
N HIS A 66 10.71 -11.06 -21.33
CA HIS A 66 10.87 -11.50 -19.95
C HIS A 66 10.61 -13.00 -19.85
N ARG A 67 11.66 -13.80 -19.62
CA ARG A 67 11.57 -15.27 -19.48
C ARG A 67 11.53 -15.68 -18.03
N ALA A 68 10.42 -16.27 -17.61
CA ALA A 68 10.24 -16.75 -16.24
C ALA A 68 11.11 -17.97 -15.97
N ARG A 69 11.85 -17.95 -14.87
CA ARG A 69 12.57 -19.09 -14.32
C ARG A 69 11.81 -19.75 -13.19
N GLU A 70 11.10 -18.97 -12.40
CA GLU A 70 10.24 -19.47 -11.33
C GLU A 70 8.99 -18.58 -11.24
N ILE A 71 7.82 -19.21 -11.07
CA ILE A 71 6.57 -18.54 -10.73
C ILE A 71 6.00 -19.21 -9.47
N GLU A 72 5.72 -18.42 -8.45
CA GLU A 72 5.27 -18.91 -7.14
C GLU A 72 4.01 -18.18 -6.66
N THR A 73 2.97 -18.90 -6.21
CA THR A 73 1.85 -18.26 -5.49
C THR A 73 2.30 -17.81 -4.11
N ARG A 74 2.02 -16.55 -3.79
CA ARG A 74 2.37 -15.97 -2.49
C ARG A 74 1.15 -15.51 -1.70
N PHE A 75 0.01 -15.31 -2.37
CA PHE A 75 -1.27 -15.03 -1.73
C PHE A 75 -2.39 -15.66 -2.56
N ALA A 76 -3.10 -16.63 -2.00
CA ALA A 76 -4.47 -16.83 -2.40
C ALA A 76 -5.23 -15.60 -1.93
N ASN A 77 -6.00 -14.98 -2.82
CA ASN A 77 -7.18 -14.25 -2.35
C ASN A 77 -8.13 -15.33 -1.82
N ASP A 78 -7.79 -15.89 -0.65
CA ASP A 78 -8.73 -16.69 0.10
C ASP A 78 -9.71 -15.67 0.64
N ASP A 79 -10.80 -15.51 -0.11
CA ASP A 79 -12.10 -15.05 0.39
C ASP A 79 -12.41 -15.88 1.64
N ASN A 80 -11.90 -15.44 2.78
CA ASN A 80 -12.23 -15.77 4.17
C ASN A 80 -11.11 -15.25 5.07
N GLY A 81 -10.97 -13.93 5.17
CA GLY A 81 -10.33 -13.30 6.32
C GLY A 81 -11.00 -13.83 7.60
N ARG A 82 -10.44 -14.88 8.18
CA ARG A 82 -10.81 -15.41 9.48
C ARG A 82 -9.90 -14.75 10.48
N ASP A 83 -10.50 -13.83 11.22
CA ASP A 83 -9.93 -13.24 12.42
C ASP A 83 -9.98 -14.22 13.60
N ASP A 84 -9.06 -14.01 14.54
CA ASP A 84 -9.13 -14.50 15.93
C ASP A 84 -9.45 -13.34 16.90
N ASP A 85 -9.91 -12.17 16.41
CA ASP A 85 -10.07 -10.95 17.22
C ASP A 85 -11.48 -10.33 17.24
N GLY A 86 -12.48 -10.93 16.59
CA GLY A 86 -13.89 -10.69 16.92
C GLY A 86 -14.41 -9.28 16.65
N ASN A 87 -13.77 -8.51 15.76
CA ASN A 87 -14.30 -7.25 15.23
C ASN A 87 -14.12 -7.18 13.70
N GLY A 88 -14.82 -8.05 13.00
CA GLY A 88 -14.74 -8.16 11.55
C GLY A 88 -15.08 -6.86 10.79
N SER A 89 -14.12 -6.36 10.01
CA SER A 89 -14.35 -5.63 8.74
C SER A 89 -13.03 -5.38 7.98
N PHE A 90 -12.80 -6.18 6.92
CA PHE A 90 -11.96 -5.91 5.72
C PHE A 90 -10.46 -5.52 5.88
N GLU A 91 -9.55 -6.51 5.98
CA GLU A 91 -8.11 -6.33 5.69
C GLU A 91 -7.81 -6.44 4.17
N GLY A 92 -8.54 -5.70 3.33
CA GLY A 92 -8.36 -5.71 1.87
C GLY A 92 -8.44 -4.29 1.30
N ALA A 93 -7.27 -3.67 1.06
CA ALA A 93 -7.07 -2.28 0.62
C ALA A 93 -7.35 -1.22 1.70
N GLU A 94 -6.53 -1.22 2.75
CA GLU A 94 -6.35 -0.03 3.59
C GLU A 94 -5.53 1.01 2.83
N GLY A 95 -6.03 2.24 2.77
CA GLY A 95 -5.37 3.36 2.13
C GLY A 95 -5.50 4.63 2.97
N HIS A 96 -4.69 5.63 2.65
CA HIS A 96 -4.80 6.93 3.30
C HIS A 96 -4.54 8.07 2.34
N ALA A 97 -5.09 9.23 2.67
CA ALA A 97 -4.95 10.43 1.85
C ALA A 97 -4.74 11.67 2.72
N TYR A 98 -4.06 12.64 2.13
CA TYR A 98 -3.89 13.98 2.67
C TYR A 98 -4.53 14.98 1.72
N GLY A 99 -5.41 15.83 2.26
CA GLY A 99 -6.06 16.87 1.48
C GLY A 99 -6.86 17.84 2.34
N ALA A 100 -7.31 18.92 1.70
CA ALA A 100 -8.22 19.86 2.32
C ALA A 100 -9.66 19.33 2.28
N ILE A 101 -10.45 19.59 3.32
CA ILE A 101 -11.88 19.32 3.32
C ILE A 101 -12.57 20.23 2.30
N ASP A 102 -13.21 19.65 1.29
CA ASP A 102 -14.04 20.38 0.32
C ASP A 102 -15.50 20.46 0.77
N ALA A 103 -15.98 19.41 1.44
CA ALA A 103 -17.35 19.32 1.93
C ALA A 103 -17.42 18.42 3.17
N ILE A 104 -18.16 18.88 4.18
CA ILE A 104 -18.41 18.18 5.43
C ILE A 104 -19.90 18.34 5.80
N PRO A 105 -20.62 17.25 6.09
CA PRO A 105 -21.99 17.33 6.59
C PRO A 105 -22.06 18.07 7.93
N GLY A 106 -23.16 18.78 8.21
CA GLY A 106 -23.27 19.60 9.44
C GLY A 106 -23.20 18.81 10.75
N ASN A 107 -23.58 17.53 10.73
CA ASN A 107 -23.43 16.60 11.86
C ASN A 107 -22.16 15.75 11.78
N GLN A 108 -21.25 16.05 10.83
CA GLN A 108 -20.00 15.33 10.58
C GLN A 108 -20.15 13.86 10.17
N ILE A 109 -21.39 13.36 9.97
CA ILE A 109 -21.69 11.99 9.56
C ILE A 109 -22.31 12.01 8.16
N GLY A 110 -21.86 11.10 7.30
CA GLY A 110 -22.26 11.02 5.90
C GLY A 110 -21.08 11.22 4.96
N LEU A 111 -21.35 11.70 3.76
CA LEU A 111 -20.35 11.82 2.71
C LEU A 111 -19.46 13.05 2.93
N TRP A 112 -18.18 12.82 3.21
CA TRP A 112 -17.16 13.87 3.21
C TRP A 112 -16.48 13.91 1.85
N ARG A 113 -16.10 15.11 1.42
CA ARG A 113 -15.22 15.27 0.25
C ARG A 113 -13.92 15.93 0.70
N ILE A 114 -12.81 15.25 0.46
CA ILE A 114 -11.46 15.65 0.87
C ILE A 114 -10.55 15.53 -0.35
N GLY A 115 -9.90 16.63 -0.76
CA GLY A 115 -9.04 16.65 -1.95
C GLY A 115 -9.75 16.25 -3.26
N GLY A 116 -11.06 16.43 -3.32
CA GLY A 116 -11.94 16.01 -4.41
C GLY A 116 -12.36 14.55 -4.39
N ILE A 117 -11.92 13.76 -3.41
CA ILE A 117 -12.31 12.35 -3.23
C ILE A 117 -13.39 12.25 -2.16
N GLU A 118 -14.37 11.38 -2.38
CA GLU A 118 -15.46 11.11 -1.45
C GLU A 118 -15.13 9.95 -0.50
N TYR A 119 -15.49 10.14 0.77
CA TYR A 119 -15.34 9.18 1.87
C TYR A 119 -16.64 9.09 2.68
N ASN A 120 -17.13 7.87 2.92
CA ASN A 120 -18.28 7.63 3.78
C ASN A 120 -17.84 7.64 5.25
N VAL A 121 -18.36 8.59 6.00
CA VAL A 121 -18.13 8.74 7.44
C VAL A 121 -19.36 8.26 8.20
N SER A 122 -19.15 7.42 9.21
CA SER A 122 -20.20 6.86 10.05
C SER A 122 -19.88 7.05 11.53
N ASN A 123 -20.78 6.61 12.41
CA ASN A 123 -20.53 6.65 13.87
C ASN A 123 -19.36 5.76 14.30
N SER A 124 -18.89 4.85 13.44
CA SER A 124 -17.68 4.05 13.68
C SER A 124 -16.39 4.77 13.29
N THR A 125 -16.48 5.90 12.58
CA THR A 125 -15.30 6.68 12.16
C THR A 125 -14.79 7.49 13.34
N VAL A 126 -13.49 7.39 13.63
CA VAL A 126 -12.81 8.23 14.63
C VAL A 126 -12.54 9.60 14.01
N LEU A 127 -13.04 10.65 14.66
CA LEU A 127 -12.82 12.04 14.26
C LEU A 127 -11.92 12.73 15.30
N ALA A 128 -10.74 13.19 14.88
CA ALA A 128 -9.74 13.80 15.78
C ALA A 128 -9.33 15.22 15.33
N GLU A 129 -9.59 16.22 16.17
CA GLU A 129 -9.28 17.63 15.92
C GLU A 129 -7.90 18.03 16.46
N ASN A 130 -6.87 17.22 16.19
CA ASN A 130 -5.52 17.34 16.76
C ASN A 130 -4.84 18.69 16.43
N ASP A 131 -5.08 19.22 15.23
CA ASP A 131 -4.51 20.47 14.72
C ASP A 131 -5.60 21.51 14.43
N GLY A 132 -6.70 21.52 15.20
CA GLY A 132 -7.78 22.50 15.12
C GLY A 132 -9.09 21.91 14.59
N THR A 133 -10.13 22.74 14.50
CA THR A 133 -11.49 22.23 14.20
C THR A 133 -11.69 21.85 12.74
N PHE A 134 -12.58 20.88 12.50
CA PHE A 134 -13.01 20.52 11.16
C PHE A 134 -13.79 21.66 10.51
N ALA A 135 -13.31 22.10 9.35
CA ALA A 135 -13.96 23.11 8.52
C ALA A 135 -13.53 22.94 7.06
N VAL A 136 -14.34 23.44 6.12
CA VAL A 136 -13.95 23.49 4.70
C VAL A 136 -12.62 24.25 4.55
N GLY A 137 -11.70 23.69 3.77
CA GLY A 137 -10.34 24.18 3.58
C GLY A 137 -9.33 23.67 4.62
N LYS A 138 -9.78 23.00 5.69
CA LYS A 138 -8.88 22.44 6.70
C LYS A 138 -8.15 21.21 6.14
N GLN A 139 -6.83 21.17 6.33
CA GLN A 139 -6.01 20.01 6.00
C GLN A 139 -6.30 18.85 6.96
N VAL A 140 -6.51 17.67 6.38
CA VAL A 140 -6.75 16.43 7.13
C VAL A 140 -5.96 15.26 6.54
N LYS A 141 -5.71 14.26 7.39
CA LYS A 141 -5.38 12.89 6.99
C LYS A 141 -6.65 12.04 7.13
N VAL A 142 -6.96 11.23 6.13
CA VAL A 142 -8.03 10.23 6.20
C VAL A 142 -7.43 8.84 5.99
N GLU A 143 -7.73 7.93 6.91
CA GLU A 143 -7.49 6.49 6.77
C GLU A 143 -8.81 5.80 6.42
N TYR A 144 -8.78 4.92 5.43
CA TYR A 144 -9.98 4.30 4.89
C TYR A 144 -9.72 2.86 4.45
N TYR A 145 -10.81 2.12 4.27
CA TYR A 145 -10.82 0.86 3.52
C TYR A 145 -11.87 0.93 2.42
N LEU A 146 -11.79 0.01 1.45
CA LEU A 146 -12.80 -0.17 0.42
C LEU A 146 -13.79 -1.25 0.86
N ASP A 147 -15.09 -0.95 0.82
CA ASP A 147 -16.12 -1.98 0.98
C ASP A 147 -16.21 -2.91 -0.25
N GLY A 148 -17.01 -3.97 -0.17
CA GLY A 148 -17.19 -4.92 -1.28
C GLY A 148 -17.77 -4.34 -2.58
N ASN A 149 -18.27 -3.09 -2.56
CA ASN A 149 -18.75 -2.36 -3.72
C ASN A 149 -17.75 -1.27 -4.18
N GLY A 150 -16.58 -1.17 -3.55
CA GLY A 150 -15.57 -0.16 -3.83
C GLY A 150 -15.84 1.21 -3.19
N GLY A 151 -16.81 1.31 -2.27
CA GLY A 151 -17.06 2.51 -1.48
C GLY A 151 -15.95 2.74 -0.46
N ARG A 152 -15.41 3.96 -0.37
CA ARG A 152 -14.42 4.32 0.66
C ARG A 152 -15.11 4.55 1.99
N ILE A 153 -14.81 3.73 2.98
CA ILE A 153 -15.31 3.88 4.35
C ILE A 153 -14.19 4.43 5.22
N ALA A 154 -14.41 5.61 5.80
CA ALA A 154 -13.43 6.24 6.67
C ALA A 154 -13.33 5.52 8.02
N ARG A 155 -12.11 5.17 8.43
CA ARG A 155 -11.80 4.64 9.77
C ARG A 155 -11.45 5.76 10.72
N LYS A 156 -10.58 6.66 10.26
CA LYS A 156 -10.11 7.81 11.03
C LYS A 156 -9.96 9.01 10.11
N ILE A 157 -10.43 10.17 10.56
CA ILE A 157 -10.14 11.45 9.94
C ILE A 157 -9.57 12.34 11.04
N GLU A 158 -8.39 12.89 10.80
CA GLU A 158 -7.76 13.80 11.74
C GLU A 158 -7.30 15.08 11.06
N THR A 159 -7.54 16.22 11.71
CA THR A 159 -6.90 17.47 11.30
C THR A 159 -5.41 17.38 11.55
N THR A 160 -4.62 17.76 10.55
CA THR A 160 -3.17 17.69 10.62
C THR A 160 -2.54 18.88 9.88
N SER A 161 -1.35 19.26 10.32
CA SER A 161 -0.44 20.15 9.60
C SER A 161 0.40 19.42 8.54
N GLU A 162 0.38 18.10 8.54
CA GLU A 162 1.06 17.27 7.54
C GLU A 162 0.35 17.32 6.18
N THR A 163 1.15 17.22 5.13
CA THR A 163 0.65 17.31 3.75
C THR A 163 0.84 16.02 2.95
N GLY A 164 1.28 14.93 3.59
CA GLY A 164 1.65 13.70 2.89
C GLY A 164 2.86 13.85 1.96
N GLY A 165 3.66 14.91 2.16
CA GLY A 165 4.85 15.19 1.36
C GLY A 165 4.57 15.80 -0.02
N VAL A 166 3.39 16.39 -0.25
CA VAL A 166 3.13 17.11 -1.52
C VAL A 166 4.13 18.25 -1.74
N THR A 167 4.49 18.48 -2.99
CA THR A 167 5.48 19.50 -3.36
C THR A 167 4.89 20.89 -3.56
N ALA A 168 3.56 21.04 -3.57
CA ALA A 168 2.89 22.34 -3.65
C ALA A 168 1.58 22.39 -2.81
N PRO A 169 1.23 23.55 -2.19
CA PRO A 169 0.08 23.66 -1.29
C PRO A 169 -1.30 23.39 -1.90
N THR A 170 -1.43 23.48 -3.23
CA THR A 170 -2.70 23.26 -3.94
C THR A 170 -2.88 21.80 -4.38
N ARG A 171 -1.92 20.92 -4.06
CA ARG A 171 -1.91 19.51 -4.45
C ARG A 171 -2.37 18.63 -3.30
N PHE A 172 -2.89 17.48 -3.66
CA PHE A 172 -3.35 16.44 -2.74
C PHE A 172 -2.48 15.20 -2.91
N LYS A 173 -2.43 14.35 -1.87
CA LYS A 173 -1.73 13.07 -1.91
C LYS A 173 -2.69 11.94 -1.60
N LEU A 174 -2.73 10.91 -2.43
CA LEU A 174 -3.42 9.65 -2.17
C LEU A 174 -2.36 8.54 -2.10
N PHE A 175 -2.48 7.65 -1.12
CA PHE A 175 -1.73 6.40 -1.04
C PHE A 175 -2.69 5.23 -1.18
N GLY A 176 -2.40 4.33 -2.12
CA GLY A 176 -3.31 3.23 -2.45
C GLY A 176 -2.74 2.26 -3.47
N PHE A 177 -3.50 1.22 -3.79
CA PHE A 177 -3.09 0.17 -4.71
C PHE A 177 -3.51 0.48 -6.14
N VAL A 178 -2.58 0.30 -7.08
CA VAL A 178 -2.85 0.43 -8.51
C VAL A 178 -3.73 -0.72 -8.99
N SER A 179 -4.95 -0.44 -9.43
CA SER A 179 -5.85 -1.42 -10.04
C SER A 179 -5.90 -1.32 -11.57
N GLN A 180 -5.40 -0.22 -12.15
CA GLN A 180 -5.24 -0.07 -13.59
C GLN A 180 -4.04 0.82 -13.93
N MET A 181 -3.29 0.42 -14.95
CA MET A 181 -2.24 1.22 -15.59
C MET A 181 -2.60 1.55 -17.03
N PRO A 182 -2.02 2.62 -17.61
CA PRO A 182 -2.14 2.88 -19.03
C PRO A 182 -1.55 1.73 -19.86
N ALA A 183 -2.21 1.37 -20.96
CA ALA A 183 -1.84 0.21 -21.77
C ALA A 183 -0.47 0.33 -22.47
N ASN A 184 0.02 1.56 -22.68
CA ASN A 184 1.24 1.84 -23.45
C ASN A 184 2.14 2.85 -22.71
N GLY A 185 2.75 2.42 -21.60
CA GLY A 185 3.63 3.25 -20.78
C GLY A 185 2.90 3.91 -19.61
N PHE A 186 3.37 5.09 -19.19
CA PHE A 186 2.88 5.75 -17.96
C PHE A 186 1.92 6.91 -18.20
N VAL A 187 1.78 7.38 -19.43
CA VAL A 187 0.86 8.47 -19.80
C VAL A 187 -0.51 7.90 -20.12
N GLY A 188 -1.55 8.47 -19.52
CA GLY A 188 -2.94 8.06 -19.70
C GLY A 188 -3.66 7.78 -18.37
N THR A 189 -4.66 6.91 -18.44
CA THR A 189 -5.53 6.62 -17.30
C THR A 189 -4.89 5.65 -16.33
N TRP A 190 -4.76 6.09 -15.09
CA TRP A 190 -4.43 5.25 -13.93
C TRP A 190 -5.68 5.05 -13.07
N VAL A 191 -5.81 3.88 -12.45
CA VAL A 191 -6.79 3.66 -11.39
C VAL A 191 -6.07 3.21 -10.14
N VAL A 192 -6.26 3.94 -9.04
CA VAL A 192 -5.67 3.64 -7.72
C VAL A 192 -6.80 3.64 -6.69
N ASP A 193 -7.00 2.54 -5.99
CA ASP A 193 -8.13 2.32 -5.06
C ASP A 193 -9.48 2.77 -5.63
N ASN A 194 -9.77 2.42 -6.89
CA ASN A 194 -10.97 2.82 -7.64
C ASN A 194 -11.12 4.34 -7.92
N ILE A 195 -10.06 5.14 -7.72
CA ILE A 195 -10.00 6.51 -8.21
C ILE A 195 -9.36 6.55 -9.57
N ILE A 196 -10.02 7.20 -10.52
CA ILE A 196 -9.48 7.50 -11.83
C ILE A 196 -8.57 8.72 -11.74
N PHE A 197 -7.34 8.54 -12.20
CA PHE A 197 -6.33 9.57 -12.37
C PHE A 197 -5.94 9.70 -13.84
N SER A 198 -5.61 10.91 -14.26
CA SER A 198 -5.12 11.23 -15.60
C SER A 198 -3.67 11.70 -15.49
N ALA A 199 -2.75 10.95 -16.08
CA ALA A 199 -1.35 11.34 -16.19
C ALA A 199 -1.03 11.79 -17.62
N ASP A 200 -0.23 12.84 -17.76
CA ASP A 200 0.16 13.44 -19.03
C ASP A 200 1.69 13.50 -19.19
N GLY A 201 2.18 14.12 -20.26
CA GLY A 201 3.62 14.24 -20.51
C GLY A 201 4.40 15.09 -19.49
N ASN A 202 3.71 15.80 -18.59
CA ASN A 202 4.30 16.56 -17.50
C ASN A 202 4.31 15.78 -16.17
N SER A 203 3.58 14.66 -16.09
CA SER A 203 3.56 13.81 -14.89
C SER A 203 4.92 13.15 -14.67
N GLN A 204 5.35 13.11 -13.41
CA GLN A 204 6.58 12.46 -12.98
C GLN A 204 6.29 11.05 -12.47
N PHE A 205 7.16 10.10 -12.79
CA PHE A 205 7.03 8.70 -12.40
C PHE A 205 8.31 8.26 -11.70
N LYS A 206 8.20 7.87 -10.43
CA LYS A 206 9.34 7.49 -9.58
C LYS A 206 9.23 6.02 -9.18
N GLU A 207 10.17 5.21 -9.66
CA GLU A 207 10.27 3.76 -9.37
C GLU A 207 11.36 3.44 -8.34
N ASN A 208 11.79 4.43 -7.54
CA ASN A 208 12.92 4.28 -6.62
C ASN A 208 12.74 3.14 -5.60
N ASN A 209 11.50 2.85 -5.22
CA ASN A 209 11.18 1.80 -4.25
C ASN A 209 10.55 0.55 -4.90
N GLY A 210 10.54 0.46 -6.24
CA GLY A 210 9.96 -0.65 -6.97
C GLY A 210 9.39 -0.24 -8.31
N LEU A 211 9.26 -1.22 -9.21
CA LEU A 211 8.59 -1.02 -10.49
C LEU A 211 7.11 -0.71 -10.30
N PHE A 212 6.54 0.10 -11.17
CA PHE A 212 5.08 0.21 -11.30
C PHE A 212 4.49 -1.09 -11.83
N GLY A 213 3.30 -1.42 -11.36
CA GLY A 213 2.52 -2.56 -11.82
C GLY A 213 1.17 -2.60 -11.13
N LEU A 214 0.27 -3.43 -11.63
CA LEU A 214 -1.01 -3.65 -10.95
C LEU A 214 -0.78 -4.34 -9.60
N GLY A 215 -1.37 -3.77 -8.55
CA GLY A 215 -1.15 -4.15 -7.16
C GLY A 215 0.03 -3.44 -6.51
N ALA A 216 0.73 -2.53 -7.20
CA ALA A 216 1.73 -1.67 -6.56
C ALA A 216 1.03 -0.74 -5.56
N TYR A 217 1.60 -0.57 -4.38
CA TYR A 217 1.19 0.50 -3.47
C TYR A 217 1.94 1.76 -3.86
N VAL A 218 1.20 2.77 -4.31
CA VAL A 218 1.75 4.00 -4.86
C VAL A 218 1.27 5.20 -4.09
N ALA A 219 2.06 6.26 -4.12
CA ALA A 219 1.62 7.60 -3.77
C ALA A 219 1.33 8.38 -5.05
N VAL A 220 0.14 8.96 -5.14
CA VAL A 220 -0.28 9.84 -6.24
C VAL A 220 -0.39 11.26 -5.72
N GLU A 221 0.43 12.15 -6.25
CA GLU A 221 0.29 13.60 -6.07
C GLU A 221 -0.50 14.19 -7.23
N TYR A 222 -1.61 14.88 -6.94
CA TYR A 222 -2.55 15.32 -7.96
C TYR A 222 -3.22 16.65 -7.63
N THR A 223 -3.90 17.20 -8.63
CA THR A 223 -4.85 18.32 -8.49
C THR A 223 -6.16 17.95 -9.17
N VAL A 224 -7.28 18.48 -8.68
CA VAL A 224 -8.55 18.36 -9.40
C VAL A 224 -8.69 19.51 -10.38
N GLN A 225 -8.69 19.20 -11.68
CA GLN A 225 -8.89 20.18 -12.75
C GLN A 225 -10.09 19.75 -13.61
N ASN A 226 -11.12 20.60 -13.67
CA ASN A 226 -12.36 20.32 -14.41
C ASN A 226 -12.98 18.95 -14.05
N GLY A 227 -12.93 18.56 -12.77
CA GLY A 227 -13.46 17.28 -12.28
C GLY A 227 -12.56 16.06 -12.58
N THR A 228 -11.37 16.26 -13.16
CA THR A 228 -10.39 15.19 -13.39
C THR A 228 -9.25 15.30 -12.40
N ASN A 229 -8.84 14.17 -11.81
CA ASN A 229 -7.67 14.10 -10.95
C ASN A 229 -6.40 14.05 -11.80
N GLN A 230 -5.81 15.22 -12.06
CA GLN A 230 -4.60 15.36 -12.87
C GLN A 230 -3.36 15.08 -12.04
N VAL A 231 -2.56 14.11 -12.49
CA VAL A 231 -1.35 13.62 -11.83
C VAL A 231 -0.18 14.58 -12.07
N HIS A 232 0.47 14.97 -10.98
CA HIS A 232 1.78 15.63 -11.03
C HIS A 232 2.90 14.62 -10.81
N GLU A 233 2.70 13.67 -9.92
CA GLU A 233 3.69 12.64 -9.59
C GLU A 233 3.00 11.34 -9.17
N ILE A 234 3.52 10.20 -9.65
CA ILE A 234 3.26 8.88 -9.07
C ILE A 234 4.59 8.31 -8.61
N GLU A 235 4.63 7.80 -7.37
CA GLU A 235 5.79 7.14 -6.80
C GLU A 235 5.41 5.74 -6.29
N THR A 236 6.15 4.71 -6.70
CA THR A 236 6.04 3.39 -6.09
C THR A 236 6.61 3.46 -4.69
N HIS A 237 5.81 3.06 -3.70
CA HIS A 237 6.28 2.80 -2.35
C HIS A 237 6.49 1.32 -2.14
N VAL A 238 5.49 0.49 -2.46
CA VAL A 238 5.63 -0.96 -2.37
C VAL A 238 5.53 -1.53 -3.78
N PRO A 239 6.54 -2.26 -4.28
CA PRO A 239 6.41 -2.92 -5.55
C PRO A 239 5.22 -3.87 -5.50
N PRO A 240 4.54 -4.12 -6.62
CA PRO A 240 3.39 -5.00 -6.63
C PRO A 240 3.77 -6.33 -5.99
N GLY A 241 2.87 -6.83 -5.14
CA GLY A 241 2.98 -8.14 -4.49
C GLY A 241 4.15 -8.36 -3.52
N ALA A 242 4.87 -7.31 -3.08
CA ALA A 242 5.94 -7.45 -2.08
C ALA A 242 5.50 -8.14 -0.77
N GLY A 243 4.19 -8.27 -0.56
CA GLY A 243 3.59 -9.04 0.52
C GLY A 243 3.85 -8.40 1.88
N PRO A 244 3.15 -8.85 2.94
CA PRO A 244 3.45 -8.33 4.24
C PRO A 244 4.69 -9.03 4.84
N ASN A 245 5.75 -8.28 5.14
CA ASN A 245 6.82 -8.74 6.03
C ASN A 245 6.48 -8.30 7.45
N LEU A 246 5.69 -9.14 8.13
CA LEU A 246 5.21 -8.89 9.48
C LEU A 246 6.28 -9.20 10.53
N ALA A 247 6.48 -8.25 11.42
CA ALA A 247 7.18 -8.45 12.69
C ALA A 247 6.35 -7.84 13.82
N ALA A 248 6.48 -8.35 15.03
CA ALA A 248 5.84 -7.79 16.21
C ALA A 248 6.87 -7.54 17.30
N GLY A 249 6.69 -6.47 18.07
CA GLY A 249 7.57 -6.18 19.19
C GLY A 249 7.35 -4.82 19.81
N ARG A 250 8.13 -4.55 20.85
CA ARG A 250 8.12 -3.28 21.57
C ARG A 250 8.71 -2.18 20.69
N ILE A 251 8.08 -1.01 20.67
CA ILE A 251 8.63 0.20 20.06
C ILE A 251 9.76 0.69 20.97
N ASP A 252 11.00 0.49 20.55
CA ASP A 252 12.19 0.87 21.31
C ASP A 252 12.55 2.34 21.11
N ASP A 253 12.37 2.83 19.87
CA ASP A 253 12.63 4.21 19.47
C ASP A 253 11.76 4.56 18.25
N LYS A 254 11.38 5.84 18.11
CA LYS A 254 10.61 6.34 16.95
C LYS A 254 11.45 7.25 16.06
N GLY A 255 12.75 7.38 16.33
CA GLY A 255 13.59 8.44 15.81
C GLY A 255 13.22 9.78 16.47
N GLY A 256 14.17 10.71 16.56
CA GLY A 256 13.98 12.03 17.16
C GLY A 256 12.79 12.81 16.58
N GLN A 257 12.27 13.78 17.36
CA GLN A 257 11.02 14.52 17.10
C GLN A 257 10.78 14.84 15.61
N LEU A 258 9.52 14.66 15.18
CA LEU A 258 8.97 15.22 13.95
C LEU A 258 9.17 16.74 13.95
N VAL A 259 10.28 17.23 13.37
CA VAL A 259 10.52 18.66 13.21
C VAL A 259 9.87 19.08 11.90
N ALA A 260 8.99 20.07 12.00
CA ALA A 260 8.29 20.66 10.86
C ALA A 260 9.25 21.07 9.73
N ALA A 261 8.77 20.85 8.51
CA ALA A 261 9.35 21.16 7.21
C ALA A 261 10.19 20.04 6.56
N ALA A 262 9.57 19.45 5.53
CA ALA A 262 10.18 18.72 4.41
C ALA A 262 10.99 17.46 4.75
N GLN A 263 10.43 16.32 4.33
CA GLN A 263 11.12 15.04 4.15
C GLN A 263 11.82 14.49 5.40
N LEU A 264 11.06 13.84 6.28
CA LEU A 264 11.67 12.97 7.28
C LEU A 264 11.14 11.55 7.10
N LEU A 265 12.00 10.74 6.49
CA LEU A 265 12.08 9.33 6.78
C LEU A 265 12.44 9.22 8.27
N ALA A 266 11.51 8.81 9.13
CA ALA A 266 11.81 8.55 10.53
C ALA A 266 12.25 7.09 10.64
N THR A 267 13.36 6.81 11.33
CA THR A 267 13.76 5.42 11.60
C THR A 267 13.15 4.98 12.92
N TRP A 268 12.16 4.10 12.89
CA TRP A 268 11.65 3.46 14.09
C TRP A 268 12.43 2.20 14.37
N THR A 269 12.74 1.96 15.64
CA THR A 269 13.30 0.69 16.10
C THR A 269 12.22 -0.08 16.84
N ILE A 270 11.87 -1.27 16.34
CA ILE A 270 10.87 -2.16 16.93
C ILE A 270 11.52 -3.52 17.16
N ALA A 271 11.57 -3.95 18.43
CA ALA A 271 12.30 -5.13 18.89
C ALA A 271 13.74 -5.23 18.33
N GLY A 272 14.47 -4.11 18.41
CA GLY A 272 15.85 -4.00 17.93
C GLY A 272 16.01 -3.98 16.40
N THR A 273 14.93 -4.05 15.63
CA THR A 273 14.97 -3.95 14.16
C THR A 273 14.61 -2.55 13.71
N SER A 274 15.43 -1.96 12.83
CA SER A 274 15.19 -0.63 12.27
C SER A 274 14.28 -0.69 11.04
N TYR A 275 13.28 0.19 11.02
CA TYR A 275 12.33 0.38 9.94
C TYR A 275 12.30 1.85 9.53
N THR A 276 12.43 2.08 8.23
CA THR A 276 12.21 3.39 7.62
C THR A 276 10.71 3.66 7.56
N VAL A 277 10.26 4.69 8.27
CA VAL A 277 8.87 5.16 8.27
C VAL A 277 8.78 6.36 7.34
N THR A 278 7.83 6.30 6.42
CA THR A 278 7.59 7.31 5.37
C THR A 278 6.19 7.90 5.55
N PRO A 279 5.83 8.99 4.85
CA PRO A 279 4.43 9.43 4.78
C PRO A 279 3.45 8.39 4.20
N ALA A 280 3.97 7.37 3.50
CA ALA A 280 3.20 6.24 2.97
C ALA A 280 3.04 5.10 3.99
N THR A 281 3.74 5.15 5.12
CA THR A 281 3.56 4.15 6.17
C THR A 281 2.23 4.41 6.86
N ASP A 282 1.34 3.43 6.85
CA ASP A 282 0.11 3.49 7.64
C ASP A 282 0.44 3.36 9.13
N LEU A 283 0.32 4.47 9.88
CA LEU A 283 0.50 4.48 11.32
C LEU A 283 -0.85 4.35 12.00
N ASN A 284 -1.18 3.12 12.40
CA ASN A 284 -2.48 2.76 12.95
C ASN A 284 -2.41 2.62 14.47
N ASP A 285 -3.02 3.57 15.19
CA ASP A 285 -3.09 3.62 16.65
C ASP A 285 -4.45 3.17 17.21
N PHE A 286 -5.30 2.55 16.38
CA PHE A 286 -6.69 2.25 16.73
C PHE A 286 -6.82 1.18 17.82
N THR A 287 -5.96 0.16 17.77
CA THR A 287 -5.97 -1.00 18.70
C THR A 287 -4.98 -0.87 19.85
N GLY A 288 -4.09 0.12 19.80
CA GLY A 288 -3.07 0.36 20.79
C GLY A 288 -2.29 1.60 20.45
N ALA A 289 -1.85 2.33 21.47
CA ALA A 289 -1.03 3.51 21.25
C ALA A 289 0.33 3.12 20.63
N LEU A 290 0.92 4.04 19.88
CA LEU A 290 2.21 3.85 19.23
C LEU A 290 3.34 4.53 20.01
N ASN A 291 3.31 4.64 21.34
CA ASN A 291 4.36 5.33 22.09
C ASN A 291 5.62 4.46 22.23
N VAL A 292 6.76 5.10 22.52
CA VAL A 292 7.95 4.37 22.94
C VAL A 292 7.60 3.53 24.17
N GLY A 293 7.79 2.23 24.03
CA GLY A 293 7.52 1.24 25.04
C GLY A 293 6.23 0.44 24.86
N ASP A 294 5.34 0.86 23.96
CA ASP A 294 4.16 0.10 23.57
C ASP A 294 4.53 -1.02 22.59
N THR A 295 3.63 -2.00 22.40
CA THR A 295 3.81 -3.09 21.44
C THR A 295 3.16 -2.75 20.11
N ALA A 296 3.85 -3.02 19.00
CA ALA A 296 3.30 -2.86 17.66
C ALA A 296 3.59 -4.06 16.77
N VAL A 297 2.71 -4.27 15.79
CA VAL A 297 2.96 -5.09 14.61
C VAL A 297 3.38 -4.16 13.48
N VAL A 298 4.50 -4.45 12.84
CA VAL A 298 5.01 -3.72 11.69
C VAL A 298 4.96 -4.63 10.47
N ASN A 299 4.34 -4.12 9.42
CA ASN A 299 4.47 -4.64 8.08
C ASN A 299 5.55 -3.86 7.34
N SER A 300 6.39 -4.53 6.54
CA SER A 300 7.49 -3.89 5.81
C SER A 300 7.81 -4.58 4.48
N TYR A 301 8.63 -3.93 3.66
CA TYR A 301 9.34 -4.55 2.54
C TYR A 301 10.82 -4.13 2.58
N LEU A 302 11.67 -4.79 1.78
CA LEU A 302 13.05 -4.38 1.59
C LEU A 302 13.14 -3.47 0.35
N ASP A 303 13.73 -2.29 0.49
CA ASP A 303 14.04 -1.43 -0.64
C ASP A 303 15.19 -2.00 -1.50
N GLY A 304 15.49 -1.35 -2.63
CA GLY A 304 16.59 -1.78 -3.51
C GLY A 304 17.99 -1.72 -2.89
N ASN A 305 18.13 -1.08 -1.72
CA ASN A 305 19.37 -1.02 -0.94
C ASN A 305 19.37 -2.03 0.23
N GLY A 306 18.31 -2.82 0.40
CA GLY A 306 18.15 -3.77 1.48
C GLY A 306 17.68 -3.17 2.81
N ASN A 307 17.26 -1.89 2.84
CA ASN A 307 16.67 -1.30 4.04
C ASN A 307 15.22 -1.76 4.20
N ARG A 308 14.79 -1.99 5.45
CA ARG A 308 13.38 -2.25 5.75
C ARG A 308 12.61 -0.93 5.72
N VAL A 309 11.58 -0.86 4.89
CA VAL A 309 10.64 0.26 4.84
C VAL A 309 9.30 -0.24 5.35
N ALA A 310 8.76 0.44 6.36
CA ALA A 310 7.47 0.08 6.95
C ALA A 310 6.34 0.49 5.99
N THR A 311 5.43 -0.44 5.73
CA THR A 311 4.18 -0.20 5.00
C THR A 311 3.04 0.08 5.96
N GLN A 312 3.05 -0.57 7.13
CA GLN A 312 2.12 -0.33 8.22
C GLN A 312 2.82 -0.53 9.56
N ILE A 313 2.49 0.28 10.56
CA ILE A 313 2.80 0.04 11.96
C ILE A 313 1.51 0.18 12.75
N ARG A 314 1.04 -0.92 13.32
CA ARG A 314 -0.20 -1.02 14.07
C ARG A 314 0.07 -1.28 15.55
N GLY A 315 -0.39 -0.40 16.43
CA GLY A 315 -0.26 -0.59 17.87
C GLY A 315 -1.21 -1.69 18.34
N ILE A 316 -0.75 -2.56 19.24
CA ILE A 316 -1.58 -3.64 19.78
C ILE A 316 -1.57 -3.59 21.31
N THR A 317 -2.74 -3.85 21.90
CA THR A 317 -2.87 -4.02 23.35
C THR A 317 -2.76 -5.52 23.65
N LEU A 318 -1.68 -5.93 24.31
CA LEU A 318 -1.55 -7.28 24.84
C LEU A 318 -2.27 -7.37 26.18
N ASP A 319 -3.60 -7.47 26.16
CA ASP A 319 -4.34 -7.82 27.37
C ASP A 319 -3.90 -9.23 27.81
N GLU A 320 -3.53 -9.36 29.09
CA GLU A 320 -2.92 -10.54 29.71
C GLU A 320 -3.42 -11.86 29.10
N ILE A 321 -2.57 -12.52 28.31
CA ILE A 321 -2.76 -13.93 27.96
C ILE A 321 -2.82 -14.68 29.30
N ARG A 322 -4.04 -15.01 29.74
CA ARG A 322 -4.25 -15.95 30.84
C ARG A 322 -3.67 -17.28 30.39
N TYR A 323 -2.44 -17.54 30.82
CA TYR A 323 -1.86 -18.87 30.81
C TYR A 323 -2.79 -19.77 31.64
N VAL A 324 -3.58 -20.61 30.98
CA VAL A 324 -4.15 -21.80 31.63
C VAL A 324 -3.09 -22.88 31.50
N PRO A 325 -2.38 -23.26 32.58
CA PRO A 325 -1.47 -24.39 32.50
C PRO A 325 -2.32 -25.63 32.23
N ILE A 326 -2.03 -26.33 31.14
CA ILE A 326 -2.57 -27.69 30.94
C ILE A 326 -1.95 -28.56 32.03
N VAL A 327 -2.73 -28.86 33.07
CA VAL A 327 -2.39 -29.94 34.01
C VAL A 327 -2.59 -31.24 33.24
N GLN A 328 -1.48 -31.92 32.94
CA GLN A 328 -1.53 -33.33 32.57
C GLN A 328 -1.89 -34.13 33.83
N ASN A 329 -3.05 -34.79 33.82
CA ASN A 329 -3.33 -35.93 34.68
C ASN A 329 -3.27 -37.20 33.83
#